data_AF-A0A4Q7M1P9-F1
#
_entry.id   AF-A0A4Q7M1P9-F1
#
_cell.length_a   1.000
_cell.length_b   1.000
_cell.length_c   1.000
_cell.angle_alpha   90.00
_cell.angle_beta   90.00
_cell.angle_gamma   90.00
#
_symmetry.space_group_name_H-M   'P 1'
#
loop_
_entity.id
_entity.type
_entity.pdbx_description
1 polymer ?
#
loop_
_entity_poly.entity_id
_entity_poly.type
_entity_poly.pdbx_seq_one_letter_code
_entity_poly.pdbx_strand_id
1 'polypeptide(L)'
;MASARVLKRANGTRQVQIVWGKVGGKRKVEYVGSGRTDEDVQLLLVEARERINAGQGVLELGLDGPRRAGEPLEEVASQMAALWDALNAGFRALGFDEAAGDDVFRDLVLARIVEPTSKQAAIERVLPEVGVPHASYRTMQRRLRLYSAEGFRDSLSAACARAARLGPASLLLFDVTNLWFETDKEVLTTPEN
;
A
#
# COMPACT_ATOMS: atom_id res chain seq x y z
N MET A 1 5.26 -3.41 11.78
CA MET A 1 5.65 -1.99 11.63
C MET A 1 5.23 -1.24 12.88
N ALA A 2 6.07 -0.33 13.37
CA ALA A 2 5.81 0.43 14.58
C ALA A 2 4.91 1.64 14.28
N SER A 3 3.86 1.88 15.07
CA SER A 3 2.97 3.03 14.86
C SER A 3 2.47 3.64 16.18
N ALA A 4 2.32 4.96 16.22
CA ALA A 4 1.70 5.66 17.32
C ALA A 4 0.17 5.64 17.18
N ARG A 5 -0.55 5.50 18.29
CA ARG A 5 -2.01 5.55 18.34
C ARG A 5 -2.50 6.33 19.55
N VAL A 6 -3.65 6.97 19.40
CA VAL A 6 -4.34 7.69 20.48
C VAL A 6 -5.58 6.92 20.91
N LEU A 7 -5.74 6.70 22.21
CA LEU A 7 -6.89 6.04 22.82
C LEU A 7 -7.66 7.05 23.67
N LYS A 8 -8.97 7.16 23.46
CA LYS A 8 -9.86 7.95 24.32
C LYS A 8 -10.22 7.12 25.57
N ARG A 9 -10.04 7.70 26.76
CA ARG A 9 -10.44 7.09 28.04
C ARG A 9 -11.77 7.67 28.52
N ALA A 10 -12.49 6.91 29.34
CA ALA A 10 -13.78 7.31 29.90
C ALA A 10 -13.70 8.59 30.77
N ASN A 11 -12.51 8.92 31.29
CA ASN A 11 -12.25 10.11 32.10
C ASN A 11 -11.87 11.36 31.27
N GLY A 12 -12.14 11.36 29.96
CA GLY A 12 -11.83 12.47 29.04
C GLY A 12 -10.35 12.64 28.69
N THR A 13 -9.46 11.81 29.24
CA THR A 13 -8.03 11.86 28.93
C THR A 13 -7.73 11.06 27.66
N ARG A 14 -6.77 11.53 26.86
CA ARG A 14 -6.29 10.84 25.66
C ARG A 14 -4.93 10.25 25.93
N GLN A 15 -4.80 8.96 25.69
CA GLN A 15 -3.58 8.20 25.92
C GLN A 15 -2.87 7.94 24.60
N VAL A 16 -1.57 8.23 24.55
CA VAL A 16 -0.69 7.94 23.42
C VAL A 16 0.10 6.66 23.70
N GLN A 17 0.14 5.76 22.72
CA GLN A 17 0.87 4.49 22.78
C GLN A 17 1.61 4.22 21.47
N ILE A 18 2.77 3.58 21.56
CA ILE A 18 3.49 3.03 20.41
C ILE A 18 3.17 1.53 20.32
N VAL A 19 2.75 1.06 19.15
CA VAL A 19 2.55 -0.35 18.84
C VAL A 19 3.71 -0.80 17.97
N TRP A 20 4.67 -1.55 18.53
CA TRP A 20 5.89 -1.96 17.83
C TRP A 20 5.66 -3.08 16.79
N GLY A 21 4.60 -3.88 16.97
CA GLY A 21 4.28 -5.01 16.09
C GLY A 21 3.57 -6.14 16.84
N LYS A 22 3.43 -7.30 16.19
CA LYS A 22 2.80 -8.51 16.75
C LYS A 22 3.84 -9.62 16.82
N VAL A 23 4.13 -10.12 18.03
CA VAL A 23 5.05 -11.25 18.27
C VAL A 23 4.25 -12.34 19.00
N GLY A 24 4.18 -13.54 18.43
CA GLY A 24 3.45 -14.67 19.04
C GLY A 24 1.96 -14.40 19.32
N GLY A 25 1.28 -13.65 18.44
CA GLY A 25 -0.14 -13.34 18.61
C GLY A 25 -0.47 -12.10 19.47
N LYS A 26 0.49 -11.62 20.27
CA LYS A 26 0.31 -10.44 21.16
C LYS A 26 0.96 -9.20 20.57
N ARG A 27 0.30 -8.05 20.72
CA ARG A 27 0.86 -6.75 20.30
C ARG A 27 1.84 -6.25 21.36
N LYS A 28 3.08 -5.94 20.98
CA LYS A 28 4.03 -5.25 21.86
C LYS A 28 3.69 -3.77 21.86
N VAL A 29 3.14 -3.29 22.97
CA VAL A 29 2.67 -1.91 23.13
C VAL A 29 3.49 -1.22 24.20
N GLU A 30 3.99 -0.03 23.89
CA GLU A 30 4.65 0.87 24.81
C GLU A 30 3.74 2.05 25.11
N TYR A 31 3.71 2.46 26.37
CA TYR A 31 2.99 3.65 26.81
C TYR A 31 3.91 4.87 26.76
N VAL A 32 3.46 5.92 26.08
CA VAL A 32 4.22 7.18 25.97
C VAL A 32 3.75 8.17 27.02
N GLY A 33 2.43 8.40 27.10
CA GLY A 33 1.85 9.34 28.07
C GLY A 33 0.36 9.56 27.84
N SER A 34 -0.23 10.48 28.60
CA SER A 34 -1.64 10.86 28.44
C SER A 34 -1.85 12.36 28.65
N GLY A 35 -2.62 12.99 27.77
CA GLY A 35 -2.92 14.42 27.80
C GLY A 35 -4.43 14.69 27.82
N ARG A 36 -4.83 15.86 28.32
CA ARG A 36 -6.24 16.29 28.31
C ARG A 36 -6.50 17.31 27.21
N THR A 37 -5.51 18.13 26.89
CA THR A 37 -5.59 19.11 25.80
C THR A 37 -5.05 18.53 24.48
N ASP A 38 -5.38 19.18 23.37
CA ASP A 38 -4.91 18.77 22.05
C ASP A 38 -3.38 18.95 21.94
N GLU A 39 -2.86 20.02 22.54
CA GLU A 39 -1.44 20.37 22.57
C GLU A 39 -0.62 19.31 23.32
N ASP A 40 -1.08 18.86 24.49
CA ASP A 40 -0.42 17.78 25.25
C ASP A 40 -0.31 16.50 24.42
N VAL A 41 -1.36 16.17 23.66
CA VAL A 41 -1.41 14.96 22.85
C VAL A 41 -0.48 15.09 21.64
N GLN A 42 -0.38 16.27 21.02
CA GLN A 42 0.55 16.52 19.92
C GLN A 42 2.00 16.37 20.38
N LEU A 43 2.36 16.93 21.54
CA LEU A 43 3.71 16.78 22.09
C LEU A 43 4.07 15.31 22.33
N LEU A 44 3.14 14.54 22.90
CA LEU A 44 3.31 13.11 23.12
C LEU A 44 3.41 12.30 21.81
N LEU A 45 2.77 12.76 20.74
CA LEU A 45 2.89 12.14 19.42
C LEU A 45 4.25 12.41 18.77
N VAL A 46 4.80 13.61 18.95
CA VAL A 46 6.16 13.94 18.51
C VAL A 46 7.18 13.05 19.23
N GLU A 47 7.09 12.96 20.55
CA GLU A 47 7.95 12.07 21.34
C GLU A 47 7.79 10.60 20.92
N ALA A 48 6.55 10.14 20.67
CA ALA A 48 6.30 8.80 20.19
C ALA A 48 6.99 8.51 18.85
N ARG A 49 7.01 9.50 17.94
CA ARG A 49 7.66 9.43 16.64
C ARG A 49 9.18 9.38 16.78
N GLU A 50 9.75 10.22 17.64
CA GLU A 50 11.19 10.20 17.95
C GLU A 50 11.64 8.83 18.47
N ARG A 51 10.88 8.24 19.40
CA ARG A 51 11.18 6.89 19.92
C ARG A 51 11.08 5.81 18.86
N ILE A 52 10.09 5.87 17.97
CA ILE A 52 9.96 4.95 16.83
C ILE A 52 11.21 5.05 15.93
N ASN A 53 11.64 6.28 15.65
CA ASN A 53 12.77 6.55 14.77
C ASN A 53 14.11 6.19 15.41
N ALA A 54 14.28 6.34 16.74
CA ALA A 54 15.50 5.96 17.45
C ALA A 54 15.82 4.46 17.35
N GLY A 55 14.81 3.60 17.13
CA GLY A 55 14.98 2.17 16.87
C GLY A 55 15.36 1.84 15.42
N GLN A 56 15.29 2.80 14.51
CA GLN A 56 15.76 2.68 13.13
C GLN A 56 17.12 3.37 13.06
N GLY A 57 18.20 2.61 12.87
CA GLY A 57 19.55 3.18 12.78
C GLY A 57 19.61 4.35 11.80
N VAL A 58 20.31 5.42 12.18
CA VAL A 58 20.54 6.58 11.32
C VAL A 58 21.38 6.12 10.12
N LEU A 59 20.86 6.27 8.91
CA LEU A 59 21.63 6.08 7.69
C LEU A 59 22.41 7.35 7.39
N GLU A 60 23.71 7.37 7.72
CA GLU A 60 24.60 8.45 7.30
C GLU A 60 24.81 8.38 5.78
N LEU A 61 24.11 9.24 5.04
CA LEU A 61 24.15 9.29 3.57
C LEU A 61 25.35 10.09 3.01
N GLY A 62 26.28 10.55 3.85
CA GLY A 62 27.47 11.31 3.42
C GLY A 62 27.15 12.60 2.64
N LEU A 63 26.02 13.24 2.95
CA LEU A 63 25.57 14.47 2.30
C LEU A 63 26.23 15.71 2.94
N ASP A 64 27.56 15.76 2.95
CA ASP A 64 28.34 16.88 3.48
C ASP A 64 28.56 17.95 2.40
N GLY A 65 27.47 18.56 1.93
CA GLY A 65 27.50 19.78 1.12
C GLY A 65 27.37 21.03 2.01
N PRO A 66 27.76 22.23 1.54
CA PRO A 66 27.64 23.46 2.32
C PRO A 66 26.16 23.75 2.60
N ARG A 67 25.68 23.34 3.77
CA ARG A 67 24.36 23.69 4.29
C ARG A 67 24.31 25.20 4.46
N ARG A 68 23.41 25.88 3.74
CA ARG A 68 22.91 27.18 4.18
C ARG A 68 22.21 26.94 5.50
N ALA A 69 22.82 27.39 6.59
CA ALA A 69 22.23 27.35 7.91
C ALA A 69 21.01 28.27 7.95
N GLY A 70 19.87 27.76 8.44
CA GLY A 70 18.90 28.61 9.12
C GLY A 70 17.42 28.42 8.82
N GLU A 71 17.03 27.84 7.68
CA GLU A 71 15.61 27.59 7.42
C GLU A 71 15.31 26.09 7.58
N PRO A 72 14.34 25.71 8.44
CA PRO A 72 13.79 24.37 8.40
C PRO A 72 13.38 24.08 6.96
N LEU A 73 13.99 23.07 6.34
CA LEU A 73 13.46 22.55 5.09
C LEU A 73 12.06 22.02 5.44
N GLU A 74 11.02 22.69 4.94
CA GLU A 74 9.68 22.17 5.03
C GLU A 74 9.67 20.85 4.25
N GLU A 75 9.47 19.74 4.95
CA GLU A 75 9.26 18.44 4.31
C GLU A 75 7.90 18.50 3.61
N VAL A 76 7.90 18.94 2.35
CA VAL A 76 6.67 19.11 1.56
C VAL A 76 5.95 17.77 1.34
N ALA A 77 6.72 16.69 1.18
CA ALA A 77 6.23 15.31 1.13
C ALA A 77 7.39 14.30 1.23
N SER A 78 7.11 13.10 1.75
CA SER A 78 7.99 11.94 1.70
C SER A 78 7.49 10.96 0.65
N GLN A 79 8.39 10.40 -0.15
CA GLN A 79 8.06 9.41 -1.19
C GLN A 79 8.99 8.20 -1.07
N MET A 80 8.40 7.00 -1.15
CA MET A 80 9.14 5.73 -1.28
C MET A 80 9.64 5.53 -2.72
N ALA A 81 10.39 6.50 -3.27
CA ALA A 81 10.76 6.55 -4.68
C ALA A 81 11.50 5.29 -5.16
N ALA A 82 12.51 4.83 -4.42
CA ALA A 82 13.29 3.65 -4.79
C ALA A 82 12.43 2.37 -4.86
N LEU A 83 11.48 2.19 -3.93
CA LEU A 83 10.54 1.06 -3.94
C LEU A 83 9.62 1.15 -5.16
N TRP A 84 9.04 2.33 -5.38
CA TRP A 84 8.11 2.55 -6.48
C TRP A 84 8.79 2.37 -7.83
N ASP A 85 10.01 2.90 -8.01
CA ASP A 85 10.78 2.78 -9.24
C ASP A 85 11.18 1.34 -9.53
N ALA A 86 11.59 0.57 -8.51
CA ALA A 86 11.90 -0.85 -8.66
C ALA A 86 10.67 -1.67 -9.08
N LEU A 87 9.50 -1.41 -8.47
CA LEU A 87 8.25 -2.05 -8.84
C LEU A 87 7.82 -1.69 -10.26
N ASN A 88 7.94 -0.42 -10.64
CA ASN A 88 7.69 0.04 -12.02
C ASN A 88 8.65 -0.61 -13.02
N ALA A 89 9.94 -0.72 -12.68
CA ALA A 89 10.92 -1.39 -13.52
C ALA A 89 10.56 -2.85 -13.74
N GLY A 90 10.15 -3.58 -12.69
CA GLY A 90 9.64 -4.94 -12.81
C GLY A 90 8.39 -5.04 -13.69
N PHE A 91 7.44 -4.12 -13.50
CA PHE A 91 6.20 -4.05 -14.30
C PHE A 91 6.50 -3.87 -15.80
N ARG A 92 7.42 -2.95 -16.13
CA ARG A 92 7.89 -2.71 -17.51
C ARG A 92 8.70 -3.87 -18.06
N ALA A 93 9.55 -4.51 -17.25
CA ALA A 93 10.34 -5.66 -17.67
C ALA A 93 9.46 -6.86 -18.06
N LEU A 94 8.27 -6.99 -17.46
CA LEU A 94 7.25 -7.96 -17.85
C LEU A 94 6.43 -7.53 -19.08
N GLY A 95 6.59 -6.30 -19.57
CA GLY A 95 5.81 -5.71 -20.66
C GLY A 95 4.36 -5.40 -20.28
N PHE A 96 4.07 -5.22 -19.00
CA PHE A 96 2.70 -4.98 -18.54
C PHE A 96 2.23 -3.55 -18.75
N ASP A 97 3.13 -2.59 -18.90
CA ASP A 97 2.83 -1.21 -19.27
C ASP A 97 2.16 -1.14 -20.65
N GLU A 98 2.73 -1.83 -21.63
CA GLU A 98 2.14 -1.94 -22.97
C GLU A 98 0.88 -2.83 -22.95
N ALA A 99 0.95 -4.00 -22.30
CA ALA A 99 -0.16 -4.96 -22.32
C ALA A 99 -1.43 -4.47 -21.60
N ALA A 100 -1.29 -3.69 -20.53
CA ALA A 100 -2.42 -3.11 -19.82
C ALA A 100 -2.82 -1.73 -20.38
N GLY A 101 -1.84 -0.92 -20.83
CA GLY A 101 -2.09 0.42 -21.37
C GLY A 101 -2.77 1.39 -20.39
N ASP A 102 -2.70 1.12 -19.08
CA ASP A 102 -3.44 1.86 -18.06
C ASP A 102 -2.64 2.01 -16.75
N ASP A 103 -2.20 3.22 -16.46
CA ASP A 103 -1.49 3.56 -15.22
C ASP A 103 -2.33 3.29 -13.97
N VAL A 104 -3.67 3.38 -14.04
CA VAL A 104 -4.54 3.08 -12.89
C VAL A 104 -4.51 1.58 -12.56
N PHE A 105 -4.36 0.73 -13.57
CA PHE A 105 -4.17 -0.71 -13.37
C PHE A 105 -2.81 -0.98 -12.73
N ARG A 106 -1.75 -0.39 -13.30
CA ARG A 106 -0.39 -0.50 -12.75
C ARG A 106 -0.36 -0.09 -11.28
N ASP A 107 -0.84 1.11 -10.97
CA ASP A 107 -0.75 1.65 -9.61
C ASP A 107 -1.52 0.78 -8.60
N LEU A 108 -2.70 0.26 -9.00
CA LEU A 108 -3.46 -0.67 -8.18
C LEU A 108 -2.72 -2.01 -7.95
N VAL A 109 -2.06 -2.55 -8.97
CA VAL A 109 -1.27 -3.78 -8.85
C VAL A 109 -0.08 -3.56 -7.94
N LEU A 110 0.70 -2.50 -8.19
CA LEU A 110 1.91 -2.19 -7.41
C LEU A 110 1.57 -1.92 -5.94
N ALA A 111 0.52 -1.14 -5.66
CA ALA A 111 0.05 -0.91 -4.30
C ALA A 111 -0.31 -2.22 -3.58
N ARG A 112 -0.90 -3.18 -4.29
CA ARG A 112 -1.27 -4.49 -3.71
C ARG A 112 -0.09 -5.46 -3.55
N ILE A 113 1.04 -5.20 -4.22
CA ILE A 113 2.32 -5.87 -3.96
C ILE A 113 2.98 -5.25 -2.72
N VAL A 114 2.96 -3.93 -2.58
CA VAL A 114 3.46 -3.22 -1.38
C VAL A 114 2.73 -3.71 -0.14
N GLU A 115 1.39 -3.76 -0.19
CA GLU A 115 0.59 -4.33 0.88
C GLU A 115 -0.68 -5.01 0.33
N PRO A 116 -0.95 -6.29 0.65
CA PRO A 116 -2.05 -7.06 0.06
C PRO A 116 -3.41 -6.69 0.68
N THR A 117 -3.87 -5.46 0.44
CA THR A 117 -5.12 -4.93 0.98
C THR A 117 -6.27 -4.94 -0.04
N SER A 118 -7.44 -4.45 0.38
CA SER A 118 -8.57 -4.19 -0.52
C SER A 118 -8.19 -3.13 -1.57
N LYS A 119 -8.93 -3.10 -2.69
CA LYS A 119 -8.76 -2.08 -3.74
C LYS A 119 -8.93 -0.66 -3.21
N GLN A 120 -9.80 -0.47 -2.23
CA GLN A 120 -10.03 0.83 -1.62
C GLN A 120 -8.84 1.25 -0.76
N ALA A 121 -8.38 0.36 0.14
CA ALA A 121 -7.22 0.63 0.99
C ALA A 121 -5.95 0.85 0.17
N ALA A 122 -5.79 0.19 -0.99
CA ALA A 122 -4.69 0.44 -1.90
C ALA A 122 -4.67 1.90 -2.39
N ILE A 123 -5.82 2.45 -2.79
CA ILE A 123 -5.93 3.81 -3.32
C ILE A 123 -5.94 4.87 -2.21
N GLU A 124 -6.67 4.64 -1.12
CA GLU A 124 -6.93 5.66 -0.09
C GLU A 124 -5.87 5.68 1.02
N ARG A 125 -5.08 4.62 1.15
CA ARG A 125 -4.05 4.51 2.20
C ARG A 125 -2.66 4.19 1.64
N VAL A 126 -2.52 3.12 0.88
CA VAL A 126 -1.19 2.64 0.46
C VAL A 126 -0.50 3.62 -0.50
N LEU A 127 -1.17 4.06 -1.57
CA LEU A 127 -0.57 5.01 -2.52
C LEU A 127 -0.22 6.38 -1.89
N PRO A 128 -1.06 6.96 -1.00
CA PRO A 128 -0.66 8.12 -0.19
C PRO A 128 0.55 7.88 0.71
N GLU A 129 0.63 6.73 1.38
CA GLU A 129 1.79 6.36 2.22
C GLU A 129 3.06 6.16 1.40
N VAL A 130 2.95 5.65 0.18
CA VAL A 130 4.05 5.56 -0.80
C VAL A 130 4.46 6.95 -1.31
N GLY A 131 3.56 7.93 -1.27
CA GLY A 131 3.80 9.31 -1.69
C GLY A 131 3.74 9.53 -3.20
N VAL A 132 2.94 8.74 -3.92
CA VAL A 132 2.80 8.84 -5.39
C VAL A 132 1.45 9.44 -5.80
N PRO A 133 1.40 10.27 -6.86
CA PRO A 133 0.14 10.70 -7.44
C PRO A 133 -0.66 9.51 -7.95
N HIS A 134 -1.95 9.46 -7.65
CA HIS A 134 -2.80 8.35 -8.03
C HIS A 134 -4.21 8.82 -8.39
N ALA A 135 -4.91 8.00 -9.17
CA ALA A 135 -6.31 8.24 -9.48
C ALA A 135 -7.20 8.10 -8.22
N SER A 136 -8.35 8.76 -8.25
CA SER A 136 -9.37 8.59 -7.20
C SER A 136 -9.92 7.17 -7.18
N TYR A 137 -10.43 6.73 -6.02
CA TYR A 137 -11.11 5.44 -5.89
C TYR A 137 -12.30 5.30 -6.86
N ARG A 138 -13.03 6.39 -7.11
CA ARG A 138 -14.13 6.43 -8.09
C ARG A 138 -13.63 6.20 -9.52
N THR A 139 -12.51 6.80 -9.90
CA THR A 139 -11.90 6.58 -11.22
C THR A 139 -11.45 5.13 -11.38
N MET A 140 -10.79 4.57 -10.35
CA MET A 140 -10.39 3.17 -10.33
C MET A 140 -11.59 2.23 -10.50
N GLN A 141 -12.69 2.42 -9.75
CA GLN A 141 -13.88 1.59 -9.88
C GLN A 141 -14.46 1.59 -11.30
N ARG A 142 -14.48 2.74 -11.98
CA ARG A 142 -14.96 2.83 -13.38
C ARG A 142 -14.09 2.01 -14.33
N ARG A 143 -12.77 2.01 -14.09
CA ARG A 143 -11.78 1.28 -14.91
C ARG A 143 -11.82 -0.23 -14.71
N LEU A 144 -12.28 -0.72 -13.56
CA LEU A 144 -12.37 -2.18 -13.29
C LEU A 144 -13.14 -2.95 -14.38
N ARG A 145 -14.13 -2.34 -15.02
CA ARG A 145 -14.90 -2.97 -16.11
C ARG A 145 -14.03 -3.27 -17.35
N LEU A 146 -13.00 -2.45 -17.60
CA LEU A 146 -12.05 -2.67 -18.69
C LEU A 146 -11.17 -3.89 -18.39
N TYR A 147 -10.76 -4.07 -17.14
CA TYR A 147 -9.87 -5.15 -16.74
C TYR A 147 -10.57 -6.51 -16.71
N SER A 148 -11.91 -6.51 -16.61
CA SER A 148 -12.75 -7.70 -16.74
C SER A 148 -13.19 -7.99 -18.18
N ALA A 149 -12.88 -7.12 -19.14
CA ALA A 149 -13.24 -7.34 -20.52
C ALA A 149 -12.44 -8.51 -21.11
N GLU A 150 -13.05 -9.16 -22.10
CA GLU A 150 -12.40 -10.22 -22.87
C GLU A 150 -11.10 -9.71 -23.52
N GLY A 151 -10.09 -10.56 -23.59
CA GLY A 151 -8.78 -10.21 -24.15
C GLY A 151 -7.83 -9.45 -23.21
N PHE A 152 -8.32 -8.74 -22.17
CA PHE A 152 -7.43 -8.02 -21.25
C PHE A 152 -6.45 -8.97 -20.54
N ARG A 153 -6.98 -10.08 -20.02
CA ARG A 153 -6.16 -11.12 -19.38
C ARG A 153 -5.23 -11.82 -20.38
N ASP A 154 -5.65 -11.95 -21.64
CA ASP A 154 -4.86 -12.61 -22.68
C ASP A 154 -3.64 -11.77 -23.04
N SER A 155 -3.78 -10.44 -23.12
CA SER A 155 -2.66 -9.52 -23.33
C SER A 155 -1.60 -9.65 -22.23
N LEU A 156 -2.02 -9.68 -20.96
CA LEU A 156 -1.10 -9.89 -19.83
C LEU A 156 -0.46 -11.30 -19.87
N SER A 157 -1.24 -12.33 -20.22
CA SER A 157 -0.74 -13.71 -20.31
C SER A 157 0.29 -13.87 -21.44
N ALA A 158 0.07 -13.22 -22.57
CA ALA A 158 1.01 -13.19 -23.69
C ALA A 158 2.31 -12.46 -23.31
N ALA A 159 2.21 -11.36 -22.53
CA ALA A 159 3.39 -10.67 -21.99
C ALA A 159 4.19 -11.57 -21.04
N CYS A 160 3.52 -12.28 -20.11
CA CYS A 160 4.15 -13.28 -19.25
C CYS A 160 4.85 -14.39 -20.04
N ALA A 161 4.19 -14.94 -21.07
CA ALA A 161 4.75 -16.01 -21.90
C ALA A 161 6.04 -15.57 -22.62
N ARG A 162 6.06 -14.33 -23.14
CA ARG A 162 7.25 -13.72 -23.73
C ARG A 162 8.36 -13.51 -22.70
N ALA A 163 8.03 -12.95 -21.54
CA ALA A 163 8.99 -12.72 -20.46
C ALA A 163 9.62 -14.02 -19.93
N ALA A 164 8.83 -15.09 -19.83
CA ALA A 164 9.29 -16.43 -19.47
C ALA A 164 10.07 -17.15 -20.59
N ARG A 165 10.11 -16.57 -21.80
CA ARG A 165 10.72 -17.16 -23.00
C ARG A 165 10.25 -18.60 -23.24
N LEU A 166 8.93 -18.81 -23.15
CA LEU A 166 8.36 -20.14 -23.36
C LEU A 166 8.75 -20.67 -24.74
N GLY A 167 9.18 -21.93 -24.78
CA GLY A 167 9.65 -22.61 -25.98
C GLY A 167 9.34 -24.11 -25.93
N PRO A 168 9.84 -24.89 -26.89
CA PRO A 168 9.48 -26.31 -27.05
C PRO A 168 9.77 -27.21 -25.85
N ALA A 169 10.71 -26.81 -24.98
CA ALA A 169 11.12 -27.55 -23.79
C ALA A 169 10.65 -26.89 -22.47
N SER A 170 9.61 -26.06 -22.51
CA SER A 170 9.06 -25.43 -21.31
C SER A 170 8.11 -26.36 -20.56
N LEU A 171 8.23 -26.41 -19.24
CA LEU A 171 7.26 -27.06 -18.35
C LEU A 171 6.19 -26.04 -17.93
N LEU A 172 4.93 -26.31 -18.23
CA LEU A 172 3.80 -25.50 -17.79
C LEU A 172 3.06 -26.22 -16.64
N LEU A 173 3.19 -25.69 -15.43
CA LEU A 173 2.42 -26.16 -14.28
C LEU A 173 1.02 -25.53 -14.34
N PHE A 174 -0.02 -26.36 -14.29
CA PHE A 174 -1.40 -25.90 -14.21
C PHE A 174 -2.14 -26.63 -13.09
N ASP A 175 -3.06 -25.92 -12.45
CA ASP A 175 -3.98 -26.43 -11.43
C ASP A 175 -5.30 -25.66 -11.55
N VAL A 176 -6.40 -26.22 -11.05
CA VAL A 176 -7.73 -25.61 -11.09
C VAL A 176 -8.19 -25.31 -9.67
N THR A 177 -8.42 -24.03 -9.39
CA THR A 177 -8.92 -23.57 -8.10
C THR A 177 -10.32 -22.99 -8.21
N ASN A 178 -11.20 -23.31 -7.28
CA ASN A 178 -12.52 -22.69 -7.18
C ASN A 178 -12.46 -21.47 -6.25
N LEU A 179 -12.97 -20.33 -6.72
CA LEU A 179 -13.18 -19.15 -5.88
C LEU A 179 -14.66 -19.06 -5.54
N TRP A 180 -15.00 -19.46 -4.32
CA TRP A 180 -16.38 -19.53 -3.86
C TRP A 180 -16.76 -18.27 -3.07
N PHE A 181 -17.95 -17.74 -3.33
CA PHE A 181 -18.54 -16.61 -2.63
C PHE A 181 -19.99 -16.93 -2.28
N GLU A 182 -20.37 -16.73 -1.02
CA GLU A 182 -21.77 -16.64 -0.61
C GLU A 182 -22.21 -15.17 -0.70
N THR A 183 -23.36 -14.94 -1.34
CA THR A 183 -23.99 -13.62 -1.38
C THR A 183 -25.36 -13.72 -0.76
N ASP A 184 -25.74 -12.75 0.08
CA ASP A 184 -27.03 -12.73 0.79
C ASP A 184 -28.28 -12.64 -0.12
N LYS A 185 -28.10 -12.56 -1.44
CA LYS A 185 -29.19 -12.47 -2.42
C LYS A 185 -29.31 -13.77 -3.21
N GLU A 186 -30.38 -14.52 -2.99
CA GLU A 186 -30.82 -15.54 -3.94
C GLU A 186 -31.25 -14.85 -5.24
N VAL A 187 -30.57 -15.14 -6.35
CA VAL A 187 -31.09 -14.78 -7.67
C VAL A 187 -32.19 -15.79 -7.99
N LEU A 188 -33.40 -15.50 -7.52
CA LEU A 188 -34.61 -16.15 -8.02
C LEU A 188 -34.77 -15.75 -9.48
N THR A 189 -34.21 -16.53 -10.40
CA THR A 189 -34.64 -16.50 -11.79
C THR A 189 -36.05 -17.08 -11.84
N THR A 190 -37.07 -16.24 -11.70
CA THR A 190 -38.41 -16.60 -12.14
C THR A 190 -38.38 -16.80 -13.65
N PRO A 191 -38.78 -17.96 -14.19
CA PRO A 191 -38.92 -18.14 -15.63
C PRO A 191 -40.05 -17.23 -16.13
N GLU A 192 -39.76 -16.42 -17.14
CA GLU A 192 -40.78 -15.66 -17.89
C GLU A 192 -41.71 -16.65 -18.60
N ASN A 193 -43.02 -16.45 -18.42
CA ASN A 193 -44.09 -17.12 -19.19
C ASN A 193 -44.30 -16.42 -20.53
#